data_AF-A0A2V2UFC2-F1
#
_entry.id   AF-A0A2V2UFC2-F1
#
_cell.length_a   1.000
_cell.length_b   1.000
_cell.length_c   1.000
_cell.angle_alpha   90.00
_cell.angle_beta   90.00
_cell.angle_gamma   90.00
#
_symmetry.space_group_name_H-M   'P 1'
#
loop_
_entity.id
_entity.type
_entity.pdbx_description
1 polymer ?
#
loop_
_entity_poly.entity_id
_entity_poly.type
_entity_poly.pdbx_seq_one_letter_code
_entity_poly.pdbx_strand_id
1 'polypeptide(L)'
;MVSIWRCSTCYPNAIGAAVVTEQITDLRGVNTHFYEFVGNISPVGFEDLIIKAVKRILAKIRTACDICVINTDGYILNTGIEYKVRMAKEIRSDMLVCLGKDSLLNNFKARLDSSTVVFGRSPSKTTKSRIDRSKRRLNQFQRYFKEQSRTKLIAKELSYTKFVYRGQTYSGMWIDRYGFLRLNKRRTLPVKLRRPEGMFVGLGMNREIVGFGLILNASRYELTIQSSANDFNKIHLSNSGICNSTGIRYTQ
;
A
#
# COMPACT_ATOMS: atom_id res chain seq x y z
N MET A 1 -9.84 -19.73 4.88
CA MET A 1 -8.54 -19.08 5.24
C MET A 1 -8.55 -17.66 4.70
N VAL A 2 -8.37 -16.63 5.51
CA VAL A 2 -8.12 -15.26 4.98
C VAL A 2 -6.64 -15.03 4.89
N SER A 3 -6.22 -14.41 3.79
CA SER A 3 -4.84 -14.01 3.66
C SER A 3 -4.73 -12.50 3.41
N ILE A 4 -3.99 -11.80 4.27
CA ILE A 4 -3.68 -10.37 4.15
C ILE A 4 -2.32 -10.24 3.50
N TRP A 5 -2.24 -9.46 2.43
CA TRP A 5 -1.06 -9.34 1.58
C TRP A 5 -0.63 -7.90 1.41
N ARG A 6 0.69 -7.74 1.35
CA ARG A 6 1.30 -6.60 0.66
C ARG A 6 1.66 -7.04 -0.77
N CYS A 7 1.03 -6.41 -1.78
CA CYS A 7 1.47 -6.38 -3.18
C CYS A 7 1.50 -7.71 -3.97
N SER A 8 1.03 -8.84 -3.43
CA SER A 8 1.01 -10.11 -4.19
C SER A 8 -0.30 -10.34 -4.95
N THR A 9 -1.40 -9.78 -4.44
CA THR A 9 -2.77 -9.91 -4.96
C THR A 9 -3.47 -8.56 -5.19
N CYS A 10 -2.87 -7.47 -4.70
CA CYS A 10 -3.49 -6.15 -4.60
C CYS A 10 -2.71 -5.09 -5.38
N TYR A 11 -3.36 -3.95 -5.57
CA TYR A 11 -2.75 -2.78 -6.19
C TYR A 11 -1.46 -2.36 -5.47
N PRO A 12 -0.45 -1.90 -6.23
CA PRO A 12 0.80 -1.39 -5.66
C PRO A 12 0.52 -0.23 -4.69
N ASN A 13 1.31 -0.14 -3.62
CA ASN A 13 1.12 0.81 -2.51
C ASN A 13 -0.12 0.60 -1.64
N ALA A 14 -0.88 -0.48 -1.86
CA ALA A 14 -1.98 -0.88 -1.00
C ALA A 14 -1.63 -2.14 -0.21
N ILE A 15 -2.43 -2.37 0.83
CA ILE A 15 -2.54 -3.65 1.53
C ILE A 15 -3.91 -4.20 1.18
N GLY A 16 -3.96 -5.47 0.80
CA GLY A 16 -5.20 -6.14 0.41
C GLY A 16 -5.47 -7.36 1.29
N ALA A 17 -6.73 -7.74 1.40
CA ALA A 17 -7.14 -9.02 1.95
C ALA A 17 -8.25 -9.68 1.14
N ALA A 18 -8.26 -11.00 1.19
CA ALA A 18 -9.27 -11.85 0.57
C ALA A 18 -9.59 -13.04 1.46
N VAL A 19 -10.86 -13.43 1.46
CA VAL A 19 -11.32 -14.71 2.01
C VAL A 19 -11.11 -15.77 0.93
N VAL A 20 -10.34 -16.80 1.26
CA VAL A 20 -10.08 -17.95 0.38
C VAL A 20 -10.87 -19.14 0.90
N THR A 21 -11.83 -19.59 0.11
CA THR A 21 -12.75 -20.71 0.39
C THR A 21 -12.40 -21.97 -0.39
N GLU A 22 -11.56 -21.86 -1.43
CA GLU A 22 -11.16 -22.96 -2.31
C GLU A 22 -9.63 -23.12 -2.33
N GLN A 23 -9.15 -24.28 -2.78
CA GLN A 23 -7.72 -24.50 -2.94
C GLN A 23 -7.16 -23.57 -4.02
N ILE A 24 -6.09 -22.86 -3.67
CA ILE A 24 -5.36 -21.99 -4.60
C ILE A 24 -3.90 -22.42 -4.69
N THR A 25 -3.36 -22.42 -5.91
CA THR A 25 -1.94 -22.67 -6.16
C THR A 25 -1.13 -21.37 -6.21
N ASP A 26 -1.82 -20.26 -6.48
CA ASP A 26 -1.22 -18.95 -6.60
C ASP A 26 -2.16 -17.85 -6.13
N LEU A 27 -1.64 -17.03 -5.23
CA LEU A 27 -2.34 -15.89 -4.67
C LEU A 27 -2.69 -14.83 -5.73
N ARG A 28 -1.96 -14.79 -6.85
CA ARG A 28 -2.25 -13.89 -7.97
C ARG A 28 -3.62 -14.12 -8.61
N GLY A 29 -4.19 -15.32 -8.45
CA GLY A 29 -5.54 -15.64 -8.91
C GLY A 29 -6.64 -15.22 -7.93
N VAL A 30 -6.28 -14.72 -6.74
CA VAL A 30 -7.25 -14.37 -5.70
C VAL A 30 -7.70 -12.94 -5.85
N ASN A 31 -9.01 -12.75 -6.01
CA ASN A 31 -9.62 -11.43 -6.01
C ASN A 31 -9.60 -10.82 -4.61
N THR A 32 -9.03 -9.62 -4.49
CA THR A 32 -8.95 -8.88 -3.24
C THR A 32 -10.27 -8.15 -2.97
N HIS A 33 -10.88 -8.38 -1.81
CA HIS A 33 -12.18 -7.81 -1.44
C HIS A 33 -12.03 -6.57 -0.55
N PHE A 34 -10.97 -6.53 0.25
CA PHE A 34 -10.71 -5.44 1.19
C PHE A 34 -9.35 -4.84 0.90
N TYR A 35 -9.28 -3.50 0.88
CA TYR A 35 -8.04 -2.82 0.61
C TYR A 35 -7.91 -1.51 1.38
N GLU A 36 -6.68 -1.20 1.75
CA GLU A 36 -6.28 0.02 2.42
C GLU A 36 -5.08 0.62 1.66
N PHE A 37 -5.13 1.92 1.39
CA PHE A 37 -4.06 2.58 0.66
C PHE A 37 -3.00 3.15 1.61
N VAL A 38 -1.76 2.70 1.44
CA VAL A 38 -0.60 3.16 2.21
C VAL A 38 0.14 4.27 1.47
N GLY A 39 0.20 4.19 0.14
CA GLY A 39 0.90 5.17 -0.69
C GLY A 39 2.42 4.99 -0.73
N ASN A 40 2.97 3.87 -0.25
CA ASN A 40 4.39 3.57 -0.38
C ASN A 40 4.68 2.07 -0.57
N ILE A 41 5.61 1.77 -1.47
CA ILE A 41 6.13 0.41 -1.68
C ILE A 41 7.09 -0.06 -0.58
N SER A 42 7.68 0.89 0.15
CA SER A 42 8.56 0.63 1.29
C SER A 42 7.80 0.83 2.61
N PRO A 43 8.01 -0.01 3.64
CA PRO A 43 7.48 0.25 4.97
C PRO A 43 8.14 1.43 5.67
N VAL A 44 9.38 1.79 5.29
CA VAL A 44 10.18 2.81 5.97
C VAL A 44 9.44 4.15 6.02
N GLY A 45 9.18 4.66 7.23
CA GLY A 45 8.44 5.90 7.49
C GLY A 45 6.92 5.80 7.35
N PHE A 46 6.39 4.59 7.12
CA PHE A 46 4.96 4.29 6.94
C PHE A 46 4.49 3.14 7.85
N GLU A 47 5.32 2.73 8.81
CA GLU A 47 5.13 1.58 9.69
C GLU A 47 3.78 1.66 10.43
N ASP A 48 3.51 2.79 11.10
CA ASP A 48 2.27 3.02 11.86
C ASP A 48 1.04 3.00 10.95
N LEU A 49 1.17 3.56 9.74
CA LEU A 49 0.08 3.59 8.78
C LEU A 49 -0.25 2.17 8.30
N ILE A 50 0.77 1.35 8.09
CA ILE A 50 0.63 -0.05 7.72
C ILE A 50 -0.06 -0.84 8.83
N ILE A 51 0.38 -0.70 10.09
CA ILE A 51 -0.26 -1.39 11.23
C ILE A 51 -1.74 -0.99 11.33
N LYS A 52 -2.04 0.31 11.24
CA LYS A 52 -3.43 0.81 11.25
C LYS A 52 -4.26 0.27 10.08
N ALA A 53 -3.68 0.18 8.88
CA ALA A 53 -4.34 -0.40 7.71
C ALA A 53 -4.66 -1.88 7.91
N VAL A 54 -3.71 -2.67 8.40
CA VAL A 54 -3.94 -4.10 8.73
C VAL A 54 -5.05 -4.25 9.76
N LYS A 55 -5.05 -3.43 10.83
CA LYS A 55 -6.12 -3.46 11.86
C LYS A 55 -7.49 -3.14 11.30
N ARG A 56 -7.61 -2.14 10.41
CA ARG A 56 -8.88 -1.81 9.76
C ARG A 56 -9.37 -2.94 8.87
N ILE A 57 -8.48 -3.59 8.13
CA ILE A 57 -8.82 -4.77 7.34
C ILE A 57 -9.29 -5.91 8.25
N LEU A 58 -8.53 -6.23 9.29
CA LEU A 58 -8.87 -7.28 10.27
C LEU A 58 -10.25 -7.07 10.88
N ALA A 59 -10.59 -5.83 11.24
CA ALA A 59 -11.91 -5.49 11.77
C ALA A 59 -13.06 -5.79 10.78
N LYS A 60 -12.81 -5.71 9.46
CA LYS A 60 -13.81 -6.03 8.42
C LYS A 60 -13.97 -7.53 8.16
N ILE A 61 -12.93 -8.33 8.39
CA ILE A 61 -12.89 -9.76 8.01
C ILE A 61 -13.01 -10.72 9.19
N ARG A 62 -12.96 -10.22 10.44
CA ARG A 62 -12.83 -11.06 11.64
C ARG A 62 -13.92 -12.13 11.76
N THR A 63 -15.13 -11.86 11.28
CA THR A 63 -16.27 -12.79 11.31
C THR A 63 -16.36 -13.68 10.07
N ALA A 64 -15.51 -13.48 9.07
CA ALA A 64 -15.56 -14.16 7.78
C ALA A 64 -14.53 -15.29 7.64
N CYS A 65 -13.74 -15.57 8.68
CA CYS A 65 -12.72 -16.62 8.63
C CYS A 65 -12.34 -17.18 10.00
N ASP A 66 -11.98 -18.46 10.03
CA ASP A 66 -11.44 -19.13 11.22
C ASP A 66 -9.93 -18.89 11.38
N ILE A 67 -9.21 -18.82 10.24
CA ILE A 67 -7.76 -18.65 10.19
C ILE A 67 -7.42 -17.46 9.30
N CYS A 68 -6.63 -16.53 9.83
CA CYS A 68 -6.09 -15.38 9.12
C CYS A 68 -4.56 -15.45 9.04
N VAL A 69 -4.01 -15.51 7.83
CA VAL A 69 -2.58 -15.48 7.56
C VAL A 69 -2.19 -14.10 7.04
N ILE A 70 -1.17 -13.50 7.65
CA ILE A 70 -0.71 -12.15 7.29
C ILE A 70 0.68 -12.25 6.71
N ASN A 71 0.80 -12.08 5.41
CA ASN A 71 2.10 -12.00 4.76
C ASN A 71 2.68 -10.60 4.93
N THR A 72 3.88 -10.53 5.52
CA THR A 72 4.55 -9.26 5.79
C THR A 72 5.63 -8.97 4.75
N ASP A 73 6.06 -7.71 4.66
CA ASP A 73 7.23 -7.34 3.86
C ASP A 73 8.55 -7.92 4.42
N GLY A 74 9.62 -7.89 3.63
CA GLY A 74 10.95 -8.37 4.07
C GLY A 74 11.76 -7.37 4.91
N TYR A 75 11.14 -6.35 5.51
CA TYR A 75 11.87 -5.29 6.21
C TYR A 75 12.33 -5.72 7.60
N ILE A 76 13.59 -6.10 7.73
CA ILE A 76 14.19 -6.58 9.00
C ILE A 76 15.38 -5.75 9.47
N LEU A 77 15.84 -4.78 8.67
CA LEU A 77 16.97 -3.92 9.02
C LEU A 77 16.50 -2.68 9.78
N ASN A 78 17.42 -2.05 10.54
CA ASN A 78 17.12 -0.88 11.36
C ASN A 78 15.91 -1.14 12.27
N THR A 79 14.88 -0.30 12.18
CA THR A 79 13.63 -0.40 12.96
C THR A 79 12.66 -1.49 12.48
N GLY A 80 13.06 -2.31 11.50
CA GLY A 80 12.19 -3.31 10.87
C GLY A 80 11.72 -4.41 11.83
N ILE A 81 12.58 -4.85 12.75
CA ILE A 81 12.22 -5.84 13.78
C ILE A 81 11.24 -5.22 14.78
N GLU A 82 11.52 -4.03 15.32
CA GLU A 82 10.61 -3.35 16.25
C GLU A 82 9.23 -3.10 15.62
N TYR A 83 9.20 -2.70 14.34
CA TYR A 83 7.97 -2.56 13.57
C TYR A 83 7.15 -3.85 13.51
N LYS A 84 7.79 -5.00 13.22
CA LYS A 84 7.09 -6.30 13.14
C LYS A 84 6.61 -6.78 14.50
N VAL A 85 7.42 -6.61 15.55
CA VAL A 85 7.02 -6.92 16.93
C VAL A 85 5.82 -6.08 17.33
N ARG A 86 5.85 -4.77 17.06
CA ARG A 86 4.73 -3.87 17.36
C ARG A 86 3.49 -4.23 16.56
N MET A 87 3.63 -4.55 15.27
CA MET A 87 2.52 -5.04 14.45
C MET A 87 1.88 -6.28 15.08
N ALA A 88 2.67 -7.31 15.40
CA ALA A 88 2.21 -8.55 16.01
C ALA A 88 1.43 -8.30 17.32
N LYS A 89 1.96 -7.44 18.20
CA LYS A 89 1.30 -7.04 19.45
C LYS A 89 -0.01 -6.28 19.20
N GLU A 90 0.01 -5.31 18.30
CA GLU A 90 -1.15 -4.46 18.03
C GLU A 90 -2.32 -5.17 17.35
N ILE A 91 -2.02 -6.18 16.53
CA ILE A 91 -3.03 -7.03 15.88
C ILE A 91 -3.38 -8.25 16.73
N ARG A 92 -2.68 -8.46 17.86
CA ARG A 92 -2.82 -9.63 18.73
C ARG A 92 -2.68 -10.94 17.96
N SER A 93 -1.58 -11.09 17.24
CA SER A 93 -1.32 -12.33 16.50
C SER A 93 -1.12 -13.51 17.45
N ASP A 94 -1.82 -14.62 17.20
CA ASP A 94 -1.67 -15.85 17.99
C ASP A 94 -0.35 -16.57 17.71
N MET A 95 0.16 -16.44 16.49
CA MET A 95 1.40 -17.09 16.05
C MET A 95 2.17 -16.21 15.07
N LEU A 96 3.50 -16.19 15.21
CA LEU A 96 4.44 -15.57 14.29
C LEU A 96 5.33 -16.64 13.66
N VAL A 97 5.28 -16.73 12.33
CA VAL A 97 6.17 -17.61 11.55
C VAL A 97 7.36 -16.81 11.04
N CYS A 98 8.54 -17.07 11.58
CA CYS A 98 9.78 -16.44 11.16
C CYS A 98 10.49 -17.29 10.11
N LEU A 99 10.63 -16.76 8.89
CA LEU A 99 11.38 -17.39 7.81
C LEU A 99 12.76 -16.73 7.70
N GLY A 100 13.86 -17.47 7.87
CA GLY A 100 15.19 -16.86 7.77
C GLY A 100 16.32 -17.66 8.41
N LYS A 101 17.19 -16.94 9.12
CA LYS A 101 18.29 -17.50 9.93
C LYS A 101 17.88 -17.54 11.40
N ASP A 102 18.50 -18.42 12.18
CA ASP A 102 18.20 -18.58 13.62
C ASP A 102 18.43 -17.31 14.44
N SER A 103 19.37 -16.45 14.04
CA SER A 103 19.59 -15.16 14.70
C SER A 103 18.38 -14.23 14.63
N LEU A 104 17.58 -14.31 13.55
CA LEU A 104 16.34 -13.55 13.42
C LEU A 104 15.26 -14.10 14.36
N LEU A 105 15.17 -15.43 14.49
CA LEU A 105 14.25 -16.09 15.41
C LEU A 105 14.48 -15.64 16.85
N ASN A 106 15.74 -15.66 17.31
CA ASN A 106 16.11 -15.28 18.67
C ASN A 106 15.72 -13.83 18.98
N ASN A 107 15.84 -12.93 17.99
CA ASN A 107 15.42 -11.54 18.11
C ASN A 107 13.90 -11.38 18.36
N PHE A 108 13.07 -12.22 17.75
CA PHE A 108 11.62 -12.21 17.98
C PHE A 108 11.26 -12.85 19.31
N LYS A 109 11.86 -14.00 19.65
CA LYS A 109 11.64 -14.70 20.92
C LYS A 109 12.00 -13.86 22.15
N ALA A 110 12.97 -12.95 22.03
CA ALA A 110 13.34 -12.04 23.11
C ALA A 110 12.32 -10.91 23.36
N ARG A 111 11.40 -10.63 22.40
CA ARG A 111 10.49 -9.47 22.44
C ARG A 111 9.00 -9.84 22.44
N LEU A 112 8.71 -11.10 22.16
CA LEU A 112 7.38 -11.72 22.11
C LEU A 112 7.41 -12.99 22.96
N ASP A 113 6.24 -13.51 23.31
CA ASP A 113 6.17 -14.82 23.96
C ASP A 113 6.79 -15.88 23.04
N SER A 114 7.81 -16.57 23.53
CA SER A 114 8.58 -17.54 22.77
C SER A 114 7.74 -18.70 22.25
N SER A 115 6.64 -19.05 22.93
CA SER A 115 5.70 -20.11 22.51
C SER A 115 4.94 -19.74 21.22
N THR A 116 4.79 -18.45 20.94
CA THR A 116 4.06 -17.93 19.77
C THR A 116 4.94 -17.81 18.53
N VAL A 117 6.27 -17.95 18.67
CA VAL A 117 7.22 -17.73 17.57
C VAL A 117 7.78 -19.05 17.06
N VAL A 118 7.36 -19.44 15.86
CA VAL A 118 7.84 -20.63 15.17
C VAL A 118 8.79 -20.28 14.03
N PHE A 119 9.74 -21.17 13.76
CA PHE A 119 10.75 -20.99 12.73
C PHE A 119 10.45 -21.85 11.51
N GLY A 120 10.58 -21.27 10.32
CA GLY A 120 10.51 -21.99 9.06
C GLY A 120 11.76 -21.74 8.23
N ARG A 121 12.22 -22.78 7.50
CA ARG A 121 13.32 -22.63 6.55
C ARG A 121 12.88 -21.73 5.40
N SER A 122 13.74 -20.76 5.04
CA SER A 122 13.52 -19.98 3.83
C SER A 122 13.59 -20.87 2.58
N PRO A 123 12.73 -20.64 1.58
CA PRO A 123 12.81 -21.36 0.31
C PRO A 123 14.20 -21.16 -0.34
N SER A 124 14.84 -22.25 -0.76
CA SER A 124 16.25 -22.28 -1.19
C SER A 124 16.54 -21.60 -2.54
N LYS A 125 15.53 -21.18 -3.31
CA LYS A 125 15.70 -20.75 -4.73
C LYS A 125 15.07 -19.40 -5.11
N THR A 126 14.68 -18.55 -4.17
CA THR A 126 13.90 -17.34 -4.53
C THR A 126 14.50 -16.01 -4.08
N THR A 127 15.79 -15.78 -4.35
CA THR A 127 16.35 -14.41 -4.28
C THR A 127 15.87 -13.62 -5.50
N LYS A 128 14.67 -13.05 -5.41
CA LYS A 128 14.12 -12.16 -6.44
C LYS A 128 14.89 -10.84 -6.41
N SER A 129 15.48 -10.42 -7.53
CA SER A 129 16.24 -9.17 -7.57
C SER A 129 15.33 -7.94 -7.40
N ARG A 130 15.93 -6.77 -7.06
CA ARG A 130 15.19 -5.50 -7.03
C ARG A 130 14.56 -5.16 -8.38
N ILE A 131 15.23 -5.55 -9.48
CA ILE A 131 14.74 -5.37 -10.85
C ILE A 131 13.50 -6.22 -11.08
N ASP A 132 13.52 -7.50 -10.70
CA ASP A 132 12.36 -8.39 -10.85
C ASP A 132 11.15 -7.89 -10.06
N ARG A 133 11.38 -7.40 -8.83
CA ARG A 133 10.30 -6.81 -8.03
C ARG A 133 9.72 -5.57 -8.70
N SER A 134 10.56 -4.72 -9.29
CA SER A 134 10.11 -3.52 -10.01
C SER A 134 9.33 -3.87 -11.29
N LYS A 135 9.85 -4.80 -12.11
CA LYS A 135 9.15 -5.31 -13.29
C LYS A 135 7.79 -5.92 -12.93
N ARG A 136 7.74 -6.71 -11.86
CA ARG A 136 6.47 -7.30 -11.39
C ARG A 136 5.45 -6.26 -10.96
N ARG A 137 5.86 -5.23 -10.22
CA ARG A 137 4.98 -4.11 -9.85
C ARG A 137 4.47 -3.38 -11.09
N LEU A 138 5.35 -3.13 -12.07
CA LEU A 138 4.97 -2.48 -13.32
C LEU A 138 3.92 -3.30 -14.08
N ASN A 139 4.11 -4.63 -14.14
CA ASN A 139 3.14 -5.51 -14.77
C ASN A 139 1.78 -5.48 -14.04
N GLN A 140 1.77 -5.46 -12.69
CA GLN A 140 0.52 -5.33 -11.93
C GLN A 140 -0.17 -3.98 -12.20
N PHE A 141 0.59 -2.89 -12.23
CA PHE A 141 0.08 -1.58 -12.63
C PHE A 141 -0.54 -1.61 -14.02
N GLN A 142 0.18 -2.14 -15.01
CA GLN A 142 -0.28 -2.19 -16.39
C GLN A 142 -1.51 -3.07 -16.54
N ARG A 143 -1.60 -4.20 -15.85
CA ARG A 143 -2.78 -5.06 -15.85
C ARG A 143 -4.01 -4.30 -15.37
N TYR A 144 -3.92 -3.53 -14.29
CA TYR A 144 -5.04 -2.72 -13.82
C TYR A 144 -5.60 -1.77 -14.89
N PHE A 145 -4.72 -1.06 -15.60
CA PHE A 145 -5.14 -0.08 -16.62
C PHE A 145 -5.47 -0.70 -17.98
N LYS A 146 -4.91 -1.88 -18.31
CA LYS A 146 -5.19 -2.61 -19.57
C LYS A 146 -6.44 -3.49 -19.49
N GLU A 147 -6.63 -4.23 -18.39
CA GLU A 147 -7.76 -5.16 -18.23
C GLU A 147 -9.08 -4.42 -17.97
N GLN A 148 -9.02 -3.19 -17.45
CA GLN A 148 -10.19 -2.33 -17.35
C GLN A 148 -10.39 -1.53 -18.63
N SER A 149 -11.09 -2.12 -19.59
CA SER A 149 -11.68 -1.45 -20.77
C SER A 149 -12.65 -0.28 -20.43
N ARG A 150 -12.77 0.09 -19.15
CA ARG A 150 -13.69 1.07 -18.58
C ARG A 150 -12.98 2.20 -17.82
N THR A 151 -11.65 2.31 -17.88
CA THR A 151 -10.99 3.49 -17.30
C THR A 151 -11.36 4.74 -18.09
N LYS A 152 -11.75 5.78 -17.39
CA LYS A 152 -12.12 7.10 -17.94
C LYS A 152 -11.12 8.14 -17.49
N LEU A 153 -11.07 9.25 -18.22
CA LEU A 153 -10.40 10.45 -17.78
C LEU A 153 -11.35 11.26 -16.91
N ILE A 154 -10.93 11.52 -15.68
CA ILE A 154 -11.72 12.24 -14.68
C ILE A 154 -10.96 13.50 -14.30
N ALA A 155 -11.58 14.64 -14.56
CA ALA A 155 -11.13 15.94 -14.11
C ALA A 155 -11.58 16.18 -12.65
N LYS A 156 -10.67 16.67 -11.80
CA LYS A 156 -10.96 17.03 -10.41
C LYS A 156 -10.33 18.36 -10.03
N GLU A 157 -11.18 19.30 -9.66
CA GLU A 157 -10.74 20.59 -9.13
C GLU A 157 -10.04 20.44 -7.78
N LEU A 158 -8.93 21.15 -7.60
CA LEU A 158 -8.12 21.06 -6.38
C LEU A 158 -8.81 21.69 -5.16
N SER A 159 -9.66 22.70 -5.38
CA SER A 159 -10.39 23.46 -4.36
C SER A 159 -11.40 22.61 -3.59
N TYR A 160 -12.07 21.68 -4.28
CA TYR A 160 -13.14 20.85 -3.72
C TYR A 160 -12.66 19.43 -3.34
N THR A 161 -11.41 19.09 -3.64
CA THR A 161 -10.86 17.75 -3.40
C THR A 161 -10.02 17.73 -2.12
N LYS A 162 -10.27 16.74 -1.26
CA LYS A 162 -9.44 16.50 -0.07
C LYS A 162 -8.27 15.60 -0.45
N PHE A 163 -7.09 15.88 0.10
CA PHE A 163 -5.89 15.09 -0.16
C PHE A 163 -5.47 14.34 1.09
N VAL A 164 -5.09 13.07 0.95
CA VAL A 164 -4.59 12.25 2.06
C VAL A 164 -3.16 11.86 1.77
N TYR A 165 -2.23 12.19 2.67
CA TYR A 165 -0.83 11.81 2.57
C TYR A 165 -0.30 11.37 3.92
N ARG A 166 0.37 10.21 3.97
CA ARG A 166 0.87 9.58 5.21
C ARG A 166 -0.19 9.50 6.33
N GLY A 167 -1.43 9.18 5.96
CA GLY A 167 -2.56 9.07 6.89
C GLY A 167 -3.13 10.41 7.38
N GLN A 168 -2.61 11.55 6.92
CA GLN A 168 -3.13 12.86 7.26
C GLN A 168 -3.97 13.44 6.12
N THR A 169 -5.09 14.07 6.47
CA THR A 169 -5.94 14.78 5.50
C THR A 169 -5.52 16.25 5.41
N TYR A 170 -5.44 16.74 4.18
CA TYR A 170 -5.10 18.10 3.77
C TYR A 170 -6.30 18.69 3.04
N SER A 171 -6.63 19.94 3.38
CA SER A 171 -7.79 20.65 2.83
C SER A 171 -7.46 21.54 1.65
N GLY A 172 -6.17 21.71 1.34
CA GLY A 172 -5.73 22.53 0.22
C GLY A 172 -4.49 21.93 -0.43
N MET A 173 -4.42 22.12 -1.73
CA MET A 173 -3.28 21.71 -2.55
C MET A 173 -3.08 22.70 -3.67
N TRP A 174 -1.82 22.95 -4.04
CA TRP A 174 -1.47 23.69 -5.25
C TRP A 174 -0.18 23.14 -5.85
N ILE A 175 0.07 23.51 -7.09
CA ILE A 175 1.32 23.21 -7.80
C ILE A 175 2.16 24.49 -7.79
N ASP A 176 3.40 24.41 -7.29
CA ASP A 176 4.30 25.56 -7.30
C ASP A 176 4.89 25.82 -8.69
N ARG A 177 5.57 26.97 -8.85
CA ARG A 177 6.15 27.40 -10.15
C ARG A 177 7.14 26.41 -10.77
N TYR A 178 7.63 25.43 -10.01
CA TYR A 178 8.58 24.42 -10.49
C TYR A 178 7.88 23.08 -10.82
N GLY A 179 6.56 23.01 -10.62
CA GLY A 179 5.74 21.82 -10.81
C GLY A 179 5.64 20.94 -9.57
N PHE A 180 6.17 21.33 -8.41
CA PHE A 180 6.05 20.49 -7.21
C PHE A 180 4.67 20.64 -6.59
N LEU A 181 4.13 19.52 -6.13
CA LEU A 181 2.88 19.49 -5.40
C LEU A 181 3.09 19.99 -3.97
N ARG A 182 2.24 20.90 -3.50
CA ARG A 182 2.25 21.44 -2.14
C ARG A 182 0.93 21.11 -1.46
N LEU A 183 1.00 20.51 -0.28
CA LEU A 183 -0.16 20.20 0.54
C LEU A 183 -0.21 21.13 1.74
N ASN A 184 -1.38 21.71 2.01
CA ASN A 184 -1.59 22.59 3.14
C ASN A 184 -2.66 22.05 4.10
N LYS A 185 -2.36 22.21 5.37
CA LYS A 185 -3.23 21.93 6.50
C LYS A 185 -3.04 23.09 7.48
N ARG A 186 -4.15 23.58 8.04
CA ARG A 186 -4.16 24.72 8.98
C ARG A 186 -3.06 24.57 10.04
N ARG A 187 -2.29 25.65 10.24
CA ARG A 187 -1.24 25.77 11.27
C ARG A 187 -0.06 24.79 11.11
N THR A 188 0.22 24.31 9.89
CA THR A 188 1.40 23.47 9.61
C THR A 188 2.13 23.95 8.36
N LEU A 189 3.46 23.72 8.31
CA LEU A 189 4.24 24.02 7.11
C LEU A 189 3.75 23.16 5.94
N PRO A 190 3.63 23.74 4.73
CA PRO A 190 3.20 22.98 3.56
C PRO A 190 4.13 21.81 3.25
N VAL A 191 3.57 20.63 3.02
CA VAL A 191 4.33 19.46 2.61
C VAL A 191 4.64 19.56 1.12
N LYS A 192 5.92 19.47 0.77
CA LYS A 192 6.38 19.41 -0.62
C LYS A 192 6.44 17.96 -1.09
N LEU A 193 5.79 17.67 -2.21
CA LEU A 193 5.87 16.40 -2.92
C LEU A 193 6.36 16.64 -4.35
N ARG A 194 6.73 15.55 -5.03
CA ARG A 194 7.15 15.59 -6.43
C ARG A 194 6.02 16.04 -7.35
N ARG A 195 6.36 16.21 -8.62
CA ARG A 195 5.39 16.37 -9.72
C ARG A 195 4.33 15.26 -9.61
N PRO A 196 3.04 15.63 -9.59
CA PRO A 196 1.95 14.67 -9.43
C PRO A 196 1.74 13.82 -10.68
N GLU A 197 2.18 14.26 -11.87
CA GLU A 197 2.04 13.51 -13.11
C GLU A 197 2.76 12.15 -13.03
N GLY A 198 2.07 11.11 -13.45
CA GLY A 198 2.50 9.72 -13.33
C GLY A 198 2.32 9.13 -11.93
N MET A 199 1.85 9.88 -10.94
CA MET A 199 1.64 9.36 -9.58
C MET A 199 0.45 8.41 -9.54
N PHE A 200 0.64 7.26 -8.89
CA PHE A 200 -0.48 6.40 -8.55
C PHE A 200 -1.18 6.88 -7.28
N VAL A 201 -2.50 6.87 -7.30
CA VAL A 201 -3.30 7.37 -6.19
C VAL A 201 -4.39 6.39 -5.80
N GLY A 202 -4.71 6.35 -4.50
CA GLY A 202 -5.94 5.75 -4.02
C GLY A 202 -7.07 6.77 -4.10
N LEU A 203 -8.25 6.37 -4.52
CA LEU A 203 -9.43 7.22 -4.62
C LEU A 203 -10.40 6.85 -3.51
N GLY A 204 -10.77 7.84 -2.71
CA GLY A 204 -11.53 7.63 -1.49
C GLY A 204 -12.88 8.33 -1.50
N MET A 205 -13.87 7.66 -0.92
CA MET A 205 -15.17 8.22 -0.57
C MET A 205 -15.45 7.87 0.89
N ASN A 206 -15.87 8.87 1.69
CA ASN A 206 -16.06 8.70 3.12
C ASN A 206 -14.81 8.16 3.84
N ARG A 207 -14.88 6.94 4.40
CA ARG A 207 -13.75 6.28 5.09
C ARG A 207 -13.15 5.14 4.28
N GLU A 208 -13.58 4.95 3.03
CA GLU A 208 -13.23 3.81 2.21
C GLU A 208 -12.46 4.22 0.96
N ILE A 209 -11.57 3.34 0.52
CA ILE A 209 -11.00 3.41 -0.82
C ILE A 209 -12.04 2.79 -1.75
N VAL A 210 -12.44 3.51 -2.79
CA VAL A 210 -13.42 3.07 -3.79
C VAL A 210 -12.77 2.71 -5.12
N GLY A 211 -11.48 3.02 -5.28
CA GLY A 211 -10.71 2.62 -6.44
C GLY A 211 -9.34 3.26 -6.44
N PHE A 212 -8.69 3.19 -7.60
CA PHE A 212 -7.33 3.69 -7.79
C PHE A 212 -7.21 4.42 -9.11
N GLY A 213 -6.25 5.34 -9.21
CA GLY A 213 -6.04 6.12 -10.41
C GLY A 213 -4.59 6.45 -10.69
N LEU A 214 -4.33 6.90 -11.91
CA LEU A 214 -3.05 7.46 -12.34
C LEU A 214 -3.28 8.93 -12.69
N ILE A 215 -2.54 9.83 -12.05
CA ILE A 215 -2.57 11.24 -12.44
C ILE A 215 -1.84 11.37 -13.78
N LEU A 216 -2.53 11.82 -14.82
CA LEU A 216 -1.95 12.01 -16.14
C LEU A 216 -1.44 13.44 -16.34
N ASN A 217 -2.21 14.40 -15.86
CA ASN A 217 -1.91 15.82 -15.98
C ASN A 217 -2.32 16.54 -14.69
N ALA A 218 -1.62 17.61 -14.39
CA ALA A 218 -1.88 18.45 -13.24
C ALA A 218 -1.66 19.91 -13.62
N SER A 219 -2.72 20.70 -13.52
CA SER A 219 -2.69 22.14 -13.71
C SER A 219 -2.73 22.86 -12.36
N ARG A 220 -2.71 24.20 -12.38
CA ARG A 220 -2.83 24.99 -11.14
C ARG A 220 -4.16 24.75 -10.40
N TYR A 221 -5.21 24.34 -11.09
CA TYR A 221 -6.57 24.26 -10.55
C TYR A 221 -7.21 22.89 -10.66
N GLU A 222 -6.64 21.96 -11.42
CA GLU A 222 -7.25 20.67 -11.72
C GLU A 222 -6.23 19.53 -11.83
N LEU A 223 -6.62 18.32 -11.43
CA LEU A 223 -5.96 17.07 -11.81
C LEU A 223 -6.80 16.31 -12.83
N THR A 224 -6.14 15.78 -13.87
CA THR A 224 -6.73 14.76 -14.74
C THR A 224 -6.25 13.39 -14.31
N ILE A 225 -7.18 12.51 -13.95
CA ILE A 225 -6.91 11.19 -13.40
C ILE A 225 -7.52 10.12 -14.30
N GLN A 226 -6.72 9.15 -14.71
CA GLN A 226 -7.24 7.93 -15.33
C GLN A 226 -7.70 6.96 -14.23
N SER A 227 -8.98 6.60 -14.22
CA SER A 227 -9.54 5.66 -13.25
C SER A 227 -10.85 5.02 -13.72
N SER A 228 -11.24 3.89 -13.12
CA SER A 228 -12.59 3.31 -13.23
C SER A 228 -13.55 3.77 -12.14
N ALA A 229 -13.07 4.41 -11.07
CA ALA A 229 -13.93 4.92 -10.01
C ALA A 229 -14.49 6.29 -10.41
N ASN A 230 -15.80 6.37 -10.63
CA ASN A 230 -16.43 7.60 -11.11
C ASN A 230 -16.62 8.64 -9.97
N ASP A 231 -16.97 8.18 -8.77
CA ASP A 231 -17.31 9.05 -7.64
C ASP A 231 -16.32 8.92 -6.50
N PHE A 232 -15.63 10.03 -6.21
CA PHE A 232 -14.72 10.17 -5.09
C PHE A 232 -14.53 11.65 -4.74
N ASN A 233 -14.25 11.92 -3.46
CA ASN A 233 -13.99 13.26 -2.91
C ASN A 233 -12.64 13.36 -2.18
N LYS A 234 -11.90 12.25 -2.09
CA LYS A 234 -10.57 12.18 -1.50
C LYS A 234 -9.58 11.54 -2.47
N ILE A 235 -8.39 12.11 -2.56
CA ILE A 235 -7.26 11.53 -3.29
C ILE A 235 -6.18 11.20 -2.28
N HIS A 236 -5.86 9.91 -2.15
CA HIS A 236 -4.76 9.41 -1.36
C HIS A 236 -3.49 9.40 -2.21
N LEU A 237 -2.53 10.25 -1.86
CA LEU A 237 -1.29 10.47 -2.61
C LEU A 237 -0.24 9.41 -2.25
N SER A 238 0.63 9.10 -3.20
CA SER A 238 1.72 8.13 -3.02
C SER A 238 3.11 8.71 -3.28
N ASN A 239 4.12 7.98 -2.82
CA ASN A 239 5.54 8.25 -3.08
C ASN A 239 6.06 7.55 -4.36
N SER A 240 5.17 7.00 -5.17
CA SER A 240 5.55 6.21 -6.34
C SER A 240 4.75 6.62 -7.58
N GLY A 241 5.38 6.53 -8.74
CA GLY A 241 4.71 6.82 -10.00
C GLY A 241 5.34 6.10 -11.19
N ILE A 242 4.67 6.16 -12.33
CA ILE A 242 5.11 5.63 -13.62
C ILE A 242 5.60 6.80 -14.47
N CYS A 243 6.74 6.65 -15.12
CA CYS A 243 7.24 7.64 -16.09
C CYS A 243 7.31 7.02 -17.48
N ASN A 244 6.81 7.75 -18.50
CA ASN A 244 6.69 7.27 -19.88
C ASN A 244 8.02 6.91 -20.56
N SER A 245 9.17 7.40 -20.07
CA SER A 245 10.46 7.13 -20.72
C SER A 245 11.26 5.95 -20.12
N THR A 246 10.99 5.50 -18.88
CA THR A 246 11.74 4.39 -18.24
C THR A 246 11.09 3.94 -16.91
N GLY A 247 10.04 3.14 -16.96
CA GLY A 247 9.54 2.39 -15.78
C GLY A 247 9.09 3.21 -14.55
N ILE A 248 9.00 2.52 -13.39
CA ILE A 248 8.52 3.09 -12.11
C ILE A 248 9.59 3.98 -11.48
N ARG A 249 9.26 5.23 -11.18
CA ARG A 249 10.11 6.14 -10.39
C ARG A 249 9.82 6.00 -8.90
N TYR A 250 10.90 5.89 -8.11
CA TYR A 250 10.85 5.81 -6.65
C TYR A 250 11.50 7.06 -6.02
N THR A 251 11.02 7.48 -4.85
CA THR A 251 11.77 8.37 -3.94
C THR A 251 12.65 7.53 -3.01
N GLN A 252 13.87 8.02 -2.73
CA GLN A 252 14.60 7.70 -1.50
C GLN A 252 13.98 8.50 -0.36
#